data_AF-A0A0J6VTZ8-F1
#
_entry.id   AF-A0A0J6VTZ8-F1
#
_cell.length_a   1.000
_cell.length_b   1.000
_cell.length_c   1.000
_cell.angle_alpha   90.00
_cell.angle_beta   90.00
_cell.angle_gamma   90.00
#
_symmetry.space_group_name_H-M   'P 1'
#
loop_
_entity.id
_entity.type
_entity.pdbx_description
1 polymer ?
#
loop_
_entity_poly.entity_id
_entity_poly.type
_entity_poly.pdbx_seq_one_letter_code
_entity_poly.pdbx_strand_id
1 'polypeptide(L)'
;MSASAVYGAEDQWSAVLDRGGPVNFHGSHLNVPLQKRFADIASVQRYVDTVLTSDSVRQRYPNAGPVRVRERRGQGKAHYEPSTATVAIPMVNRAFGRESTVLHELAHHLSVSEGLPATRSGTRWHGAEFRHAMLFLVDAVLGAEAALLLRAGYHASGIRGA
;
A
#
# COMPACT_ATOMS: atom_id res chain seq x y z
N MET A 1 -11.52 12.95 7.98
CA MET A 1 -11.59 11.60 7.39
C MET A 1 -10.94 10.61 8.33
N SER A 2 -11.56 9.47 8.62
CA SER A 2 -11.02 8.56 9.64
C SER A 2 -9.93 7.66 9.06
N ALA A 3 -8.80 7.51 9.75
CA ALA A 3 -7.82 6.46 9.42
C ALA A 3 -8.46 5.06 9.43
N SER A 4 -9.47 4.84 10.28
CA SER A 4 -10.21 3.58 10.31
C SER A 4 -10.99 3.30 9.03
N ALA A 5 -11.46 4.34 8.31
CA ALA A 5 -12.17 4.17 7.05
C ALA A 5 -11.21 3.74 5.93
N VAL A 6 -9.98 4.28 5.93
CA VAL A 6 -8.92 3.89 4.99
C VAL A 6 -8.54 2.43 5.22
N TYR A 7 -8.25 2.05 6.47
CA TYR A 7 -7.94 0.67 6.81
C TYR A 7 -9.08 -0.29 6.47
N GLY A 8 -10.33 0.07 6.77
CA GLY A 8 -11.48 -0.77 6.43
C GLY A 8 -11.61 -1.04 4.92
N ALA A 9 -11.41 -0.01 4.09
CA ALA A 9 -11.42 -0.16 2.64
C ALA A 9 -10.25 -1.04 2.15
N GLU A 10 -9.04 -0.82 2.67
CA GLU A 10 -7.85 -1.58 2.28
C GLU A 10 -7.90 -3.04 2.75
N ASP A 11 -8.48 -3.32 3.92
CA ASP A 11 -8.66 -4.67 4.43
C ASP A 11 -9.64 -5.46 3.55
N GLN A 12 -10.77 -4.85 3.16
CA GLN A 12 -11.73 -5.47 2.23
C GLN A 12 -11.09 -5.71 0.85
N TRP A 13 -10.36 -4.72 0.33
CA TRP A 13 -9.64 -4.84 -0.93
C TRP A 13 -8.58 -5.94 -0.87
N SER A 14 -7.78 -6.00 0.20
CA SER A 14 -6.78 -7.05 0.42
C SER A 14 -7.41 -8.44 0.48
N ALA A 15 -8.58 -8.59 1.12
CA ALA A 15 -9.30 -9.87 1.15
C ALA A 15 -9.75 -10.33 -0.24
N VAL A 16 -10.10 -9.41 -1.14
CA VAL A 16 -10.40 -9.74 -2.54
C VAL A 16 -9.14 -10.24 -3.26
N LEU A 17 -7.99 -9.61 -3.02
CA LEU A 17 -6.70 -10.04 -3.58
C LEU A 17 -6.18 -11.36 -3.02
N ASP A 18 -6.54 -11.72 -1.78
CA ASP A 18 -6.22 -13.04 -1.20
C ASP A 18 -6.86 -14.19 -1.98
N ARG A 19 -8.00 -13.92 -2.64
CA ARG A 19 -8.65 -14.89 -3.54
C ARG A 19 -8.10 -14.81 -4.96
N GLY A 20 -7.88 -13.59 -5.47
CA GLY A 20 -7.54 -13.35 -6.88
C GLY A 20 -8.66 -13.77 -7.85
N GLY A 21 -8.41 -13.59 -9.15
CA GLY A 21 -9.28 -14.06 -10.23
C GLY A 21 -10.52 -13.18 -10.47
N PRO A 22 -11.58 -13.74 -11.09
CA PRO A 22 -12.72 -12.95 -11.55
C PRO A 22 -13.59 -12.43 -10.41
N VAL A 23 -13.93 -11.15 -10.46
CA VAL A 23 -14.82 -10.41 -9.55
C VAL A 23 -15.95 -9.81 -10.36
N ASN A 24 -17.20 -10.01 -9.93
CA ASN A 24 -18.33 -9.22 -10.47
C ASN A 24 -18.39 -7.88 -9.74
N PHE A 25 -18.24 -6.79 -10.48
CA PHE A 25 -18.25 -5.44 -9.96
C PHE A 25 -19.31 -4.62 -10.70
N HIS A 26 -20.48 -4.46 -10.08
CA HIS A 26 -21.63 -3.75 -10.66
C HIS A 26 -22.04 -4.25 -12.05
N GLY A 27 -22.01 -5.57 -12.27
CA GLY A 27 -22.34 -6.19 -13.56
C GLY A 27 -21.17 -6.32 -14.53
N SER A 28 -20.05 -5.64 -14.27
CA SER A 28 -18.79 -5.85 -15.00
C SER A 28 -18.00 -7.02 -14.43
N HIS A 29 -17.18 -7.67 -15.25
CA HIS A 29 -16.23 -8.70 -14.80
C HIS A 29 -14.82 -8.11 -14.78
N LEU A 30 -14.23 -8.03 -13.59
CA LEU A 30 -12.84 -7.64 -13.38
C LEU A 30 -12.01 -8.89 -13.07
N ASN A 31 -10.74 -8.92 -13.47
CA ASN A 31 -9.80 -9.98 -13.15
C ASN A 31 -8.63 -9.46 -12.32
N VAL A 32 -8.72 -9.64 -11.00
CA VAL A 32 -7.70 -9.14 -10.08
C VAL A 32 -6.58 -10.15 -9.85
N PRO A 33 -5.33 -9.70 -9.61
CA PRO A 33 -4.24 -10.62 -9.29
C PRO A 33 -4.43 -11.26 -7.92
N LEU A 34 -3.82 -12.44 -7.76
CA LEU A 34 -3.58 -13.02 -6.43
C LEU A 34 -2.42 -12.27 -5.79
N GLN A 35 -2.62 -11.66 -4.62
CA GLN A 35 -1.53 -10.93 -3.97
C GLN A 35 -0.41 -11.86 -3.49
N LYS A 36 0.81 -11.34 -3.54
CA LYS A 36 1.99 -12.06 -3.02
C LYS A 36 1.93 -12.20 -1.49
N ARG A 37 2.46 -13.32 -1.00
CA ARG A 37 2.80 -13.54 0.41
C ARG A 37 4.30 -13.75 0.53
N PHE A 38 4.93 -13.01 1.43
CA PHE A 38 6.37 -12.99 1.61
C PHE A 38 6.79 -13.97 2.70
N ALA A 39 7.82 -14.77 2.42
CA ALA A 39 8.33 -15.77 3.36
C ALA A 39 9.20 -15.12 4.46
N ASP A 40 10.00 -14.13 4.07
CA ASP A 40 11.01 -13.49 4.91
C ASP A 40 11.24 -12.01 4.53
N ILE A 41 12.02 -11.31 5.35
CA ILE A 41 12.37 -9.89 5.13
C ILE A 41 13.16 -9.68 3.84
N ALA A 42 14.01 -10.62 3.43
CA ALA A 42 14.80 -10.48 2.21
C ALA A 42 13.91 -10.48 0.95
N SER A 43 12.85 -11.30 0.94
CA SER A 43 11.86 -11.33 -0.13
C SER A 43 11.05 -10.03 -0.20
N VAL A 44 10.73 -9.43 0.95
CA VAL A 44 10.10 -8.10 1.00
C VAL A 44 11.04 -7.01 0.50
N GLN A 45 12.32 -7.02 0.93
CA GLN A 45 13.31 -6.04 0.48
C GLN A 45 13.44 -6.05 -1.05
N ARG A 46 13.63 -7.24 -1.66
CA ARG A 46 13.73 -7.35 -3.13
C ARG A 46 12.49 -6.82 -3.84
N TYR A 47 11.31 -7.08 -3.28
CA TYR A 47 10.06 -6.57 -3.82
C TYR A 47 9.97 -5.04 -3.73
N VAL A 48 10.29 -4.46 -2.57
CA VAL A 48 10.37 -3.01 -2.37
C VAL A 48 11.34 -2.37 -3.36
N ASP A 49 12.54 -2.94 -3.50
CA ASP A 49 13.55 -2.44 -4.45
C ASP A 49 13.03 -2.50 -5.88
N THR A 50 12.37 -3.60 -6.28
CA THR A 50 11.78 -3.74 -7.62
C THR A 50 10.71 -2.68 -7.89
N VAL A 51 9.80 -2.43 -6.93
CA VAL A 51 8.74 -1.43 -7.08
C VAL A 51 9.34 -0.02 -7.19
N LEU A 52 10.24 0.36 -6.28
CA LEU A 52 10.83 1.70 -6.25
C LEU A 52 11.76 1.97 -7.44
N THR A 53 12.30 0.93 -8.07
CA THR A 53 13.15 1.04 -9.25
C THR A 53 12.41 0.96 -10.57
N SER A 54 11.08 0.81 -10.56
CA SER A 54 10.28 0.84 -11.78
C SER A 54 10.24 2.24 -12.38
N ASP A 55 10.19 2.32 -13.72
CA ASP A 55 10.23 3.61 -14.44
C ASP A 55 9.03 4.49 -14.09
N SER A 56 7.85 3.90 -13.92
CA SER A 56 6.64 4.63 -13.54
C SER A 56 6.79 5.29 -12.16
N VAL A 57 7.28 4.56 -11.15
CA VAL A 57 7.49 5.10 -9.80
C VAL A 57 8.56 6.18 -9.81
N ARG A 58 9.71 5.93 -10.46
CA ARG A 58 10.79 6.92 -10.57
C ARG A 58 10.36 8.20 -11.28
N GLN A 59 9.55 8.09 -12.33
CA GLN A 59 9.04 9.25 -13.06
C GLN A 59 8.04 10.04 -12.24
N ARG A 60 7.13 9.37 -11.53
CA ARG A 60 6.06 10.04 -10.77
C ARG A 60 6.52 10.60 -9.43
N TYR A 61 7.50 9.95 -8.80
CA TYR A 61 8.06 10.26 -7.48
C TYR A 61 9.60 10.35 -7.54
N PRO A 62 10.16 11.34 -8.27
CA PRO A 62 11.60 11.43 -8.51
C PRO A 62 12.44 11.66 -7.25
N ASN A 63 11.81 12.15 -6.17
CA ASN A 63 12.46 12.40 -4.89
C ASN A 63 12.41 11.19 -3.94
N ALA A 64 11.73 10.10 -4.33
CA ALA A 64 11.67 8.88 -3.52
C ALA A 64 13.03 8.16 -3.54
N GLY A 65 13.65 8.08 -2.36
CA GLY A 65 14.90 7.36 -2.16
C GLY A 65 14.70 5.85 -1.92
N PRO A 66 15.79 5.08 -1.74
CA PRO A 66 15.68 3.68 -1.37
C PRO A 66 15.07 3.53 0.03
N VAL A 67 14.41 2.39 0.26
CA VAL A 67 13.78 2.04 1.55
C VAL A 67 14.39 0.75 2.07
N ARG A 68 14.75 0.74 3.35
CA ARG A 68 15.20 -0.48 4.04
C ARG A 68 14.01 -1.22 4.63
N VAL A 69 14.02 -2.55 4.57
CA VAL A 69 13.03 -3.41 5.22
C VAL A 69 13.68 -4.12 6.41
N ARG A 70 12.95 -4.19 7.53
CA ARG A 70 13.37 -4.97 8.70
C ARG A 70 12.19 -5.68 9.35
N GLU A 71 12.49 -6.71 10.11
CA GLU A 71 11.48 -7.31 10.98
C GLU A 71 11.09 -6.34 12.10
N ARG A 72 9.80 -6.31 12.40
CA ARG A 72 9.26 -5.54 13.51
C ARG A 72 9.26 -6.38 14.79
N ARG A 73 9.72 -5.78 15.90
CA ARG A 73 9.68 -6.42 17.23
C ARG A 73 8.26 -6.79 17.68
N GLY A 74 7.27 -5.93 17.42
CA GLY A 74 5.86 -6.18 17.76
C GLY A 74 5.03 -6.67 16.57
N GLN A 75 3.98 -7.45 16.82
CA GLN A 75 3.22 -8.16 15.77
C GLN A 75 1.85 -7.55 15.41
N GLY A 76 1.52 -6.36 15.93
CA GLY A 76 0.19 -5.75 15.77
C GLY A 76 0.02 -4.77 14.60
N LYS A 77 1.12 -4.34 13.94
CA LYS A 77 1.06 -3.45 12.76
C LYS A 77 2.38 -3.42 12.02
N ALA A 78 2.35 -3.26 10.70
CA ALA A 78 3.49 -2.73 9.94
C ALA A 78 3.58 -1.20 10.12
N HIS A 79 4.73 -0.60 9.78
CA HIS A 79 4.84 0.85 9.62
C HIS A 79 6.09 1.26 8.82
N TYR A 80 5.97 2.33 8.06
CA TYR A 80 7.07 3.12 7.50
C TYR A 80 7.55 4.17 8.51
N GLU A 81 8.86 4.21 8.74
CA GLU A 81 9.59 5.16 9.60
C GLU A 81 10.35 6.18 8.74
N PRO A 82 9.87 7.44 8.65
CA PRO A 82 10.45 8.46 7.77
C PRO A 82 11.90 8.83 8.09
N SER A 83 12.26 8.92 9.37
CA SER A 83 13.59 9.36 9.82
C SER A 83 14.73 8.46 9.34
N THR A 84 14.43 7.20 9.04
CA THR A 84 15.39 6.18 8.64
C THR A 84 15.03 5.52 7.32
N ALA A 85 14.04 6.04 6.60
CA ALA A 85 13.47 5.45 5.39
C ALA A 85 13.28 3.93 5.52
N THR A 86 12.65 3.48 6.61
CA THR A 86 12.58 2.06 6.96
C THR A 86 11.14 1.55 7.05
N VAL A 87 10.84 0.46 6.35
CA VAL A 87 9.61 -0.31 6.51
C VAL A 87 9.84 -1.44 7.51
N ALA A 88 9.08 -1.44 8.60
CA ALA A 88 9.13 -2.46 9.62
C ALA A 88 7.88 -3.37 9.54
N ILE A 89 8.08 -4.63 9.17
CA ILE A 89 6.99 -5.59 8.95
C ILE A 89 7.03 -6.72 9.98
N PRO A 90 5.89 -7.04 10.62
CA PRO A 90 5.74 -8.27 11.38
C PRO A 90 5.80 -9.51 10.47
N MET A 91 6.73 -10.44 10.71
CA MET A 91 6.81 -11.68 9.93
C MET A 91 6.23 -12.89 10.66
N VAL A 92 6.10 -12.89 11.99
CA VAL A 92 5.44 -13.98 12.74
C VAL A 92 3.94 -13.95 12.48
N ASN A 93 3.31 -12.78 12.56
CA ASN A 93 1.94 -12.61 12.11
C ASN A 93 1.88 -12.50 10.58
N ARG A 94 1.60 -13.63 9.93
CA ARG A 94 1.55 -13.77 8.46
C ARG A 94 0.46 -12.93 7.78
N ALA A 95 -0.42 -12.26 8.54
CA ALA A 95 -1.34 -11.27 7.98
C ALA A 95 -0.65 -9.98 7.50
N PHE A 96 0.58 -9.70 7.96
CA PHE A 96 1.34 -8.51 7.52
C PHE A 96 2.36 -8.81 6.42
N GLY A 97 2.76 -10.08 6.25
CA GLY A 97 3.69 -10.51 5.20
C GLY A 97 3.02 -10.63 3.83
N ARG A 98 2.25 -9.63 3.40
CA ARG A 98 1.48 -9.62 2.14
C ARG A 98 1.68 -8.34 1.34
N GLU A 99 1.45 -8.42 0.04
CA GLU A 99 1.69 -7.35 -0.93
C GLU A 99 0.95 -6.06 -0.58
N SER A 100 -0.33 -6.16 -0.19
CA SER A 100 -1.12 -4.99 0.21
C SER A 100 -0.50 -4.21 1.37
N THR A 101 0.07 -4.92 2.36
CA THR A 101 0.76 -4.29 3.49
C THR A 101 2.03 -3.59 3.05
N VAL A 102 2.82 -4.19 2.17
CA VAL A 102 4.04 -3.54 1.67
C VAL A 102 3.71 -2.30 0.85
N LEU A 103 2.69 -2.38 -0.03
CA LEU A 103 2.23 -1.24 -0.82
C LEU A 103 1.71 -0.10 0.07
N HIS A 104 1.00 -0.40 1.15
CA HIS A 104 0.58 0.62 2.14
C HIS A 104 1.78 1.37 2.71
N GLU A 105 2.82 0.66 3.15
CA GLU A 105 3.98 1.31 3.74
C GLU A 105 4.81 2.08 2.70
N LEU A 106 4.87 1.60 1.45
CA LEU A 106 5.47 2.35 0.34
C LEU A 106 4.67 3.61 0.00
N ALA A 107 3.33 3.58 0.09
CA ALA A 107 2.53 4.77 -0.13
C ALA A 107 2.90 5.88 0.88
N HIS A 108 3.14 5.55 2.15
CA HIS A 108 3.67 6.52 3.12
C HIS A 108 5.04 7.07 2.72
N HIS A 109 5.95 6.21 2.25
CA HIS A 109 7.26 6.64 1.78
C HIS A 109 7.14 7.65 0.62
N LEU A 110 6.34 7.33 -0.39
CA LEU A 110 6.12 8.18 -1.56
C LEU A 110 5.46 9.51 -1.18
N SER A 111 4.47 9.50 -0.30
CA SER A 111 3.81 10.74 0.14
C SER A 111 4.76 11.64 0.93
N VAL A 112 5.62 11.08 1.77
CA VAL A 112 6.65 11.85 2.48
C VAL A 112 7.68 12.43 1.51
N SER A 113 8.08 11.69 0.46
CA SER A 113 8.99 12.23 -0.55
C SER A 113 8.42 13.41 -1.35
N GLU A 114 7.09 13.54 -1.39
CA GLU A 114 6.37 14.67 -2.02
C GLU A 114 6.04 15.79 -1.04
N GLY A 115 6.60 15.77 0.18
CA GLY A 115 6.49 16.85 1.15
C GLY A 115 5.37 16.69 2.18
N LEU A 116 4.71 15.53 2.26
CA LEU A 116 3.87 15.23 3.43
C LEU A 116 4.75 15.26 4.69
N PRO A 117 4.36 16.02 5.75
CA PRO A 117 5.17 16.09 6.96
C PRO A 117 5.45 14.69 7.53
N ALA A 118 6.71 14.44 7.87
CA ALA A 118 7.18 13.17 8.42
C ALA A 118 6.63 12.83 9.82
N THR A 119 5.72 13.65 10.37
CA THR A 119 5.07 13.42 11.64
C THR A 119 3.78 12.62 11.44
N ARG A 120 3.64 11.49 12.16
CA ARG A 120 2.40 10.70 12.17
C ARG A 120 1.31 11.39 12.98
N SER A 121 0.78 12.50 12.48
CA SER A 121 -0.25 13.27 13.16
C SER A 121 -1.62 13.02 12.55
N GLY A 122 -2.39 12.17 13.23
CA GLY A 122 -3.82 11.99 12.99
C GLY A 122 -4.19 11.59 11.56
N THR A 123 -5.31 12.12 11.10
CA THR A 123 -5.97 11.77 9.84
C THR A 123 -5.21 12.24 8.60
N ARG A 124 -4.25 13.17 8.75
CA ARG A 124 -3.38 13.63 7.67
C ARG A 124 -2.43 12.55 7.17
N TRP A 125 -2.03 11.61 8.03
CA TRP A 125 -1.10 10.53 7.66
C TRP A 125 -1.67 9.63 6.56
N HIS A 126 -3.00 9.45 6.53
CA HIS A 126 -3.73 8.76 5.45
C HIS A 126 -4.54 9.75 4.60
N GLY A 127 -3.96 10.95 4.41
CA GLY A 127 -4.48 12.08 3.65
C GLY A 127 -4.56 11.84 2.13
N ALA A 128 -4.82 12.89 1.37
CA ALA A 128 -5.00 12.78 -0.08
C ALA A 128 -3.73 12.29 -0.77
N GLU A 129 -2.58 12.82 -0.35
CA GLU A 129 -1.24 12.47 -0.81
C GLU A 129 -0.97 10.98 -0.62
N PHE A 130 -1.35 10.42 0.53
CA PHE A 130 -1.27 8.98 0.81
C PHE A 130 -2.13 8.16 -0.14
N ARG A 131 -3.41 8.53 -0.30
CA ARG A 131 -4.33 7.75 -1.12
C ARG A 131 -4.00 7.83 -2.60
N HIS A 132 -3.51 8.97 -3.07
CA HIS A 132 -3.01 9.11 -4.44
C HIS A 132 -1.78 8.23 -4.67
N ALA A 133 -0.84 8.22 -3.74
CA ALA A 133 0.32 7.33 -3.80
C ALA A 133 -0.08 5.85 -3.75
N MET A 134 -1.03 5.48 -2.89
CA MET A 134 -1.54 4.12 -2.78
C MET A 134 -2.24 3.67 -4.05
N LEU A 135 -3.16 4.47 -4.60
CA LEU A 135 -3.85 4.14 -5.85
C LEU A 135 -2.91 4.08 -7.04
N PHE A 136 -1.93 4.99 -7.11
CA PHE A 136 -0.88 4.93 -8.12
C PHE A 136 -0.05 3.64 -8.01
N LEU A 137 0.40 3.28 -6.81
CA LEU A 137 1.17 2.06 -6.59
C LEU A 137 0.36 0.82 -6.96
N VAL A 138 -0.90 0.75 -6.55
CA VAL A 138 -1.77 -0.38 -6.89
C VAL A 138 -1.98 -0.47 -8.40
N ASP A 139 -2.22 0.64 -9.09
CA ASP A 139 -2.35 0.65 -10.55
C ASP A 139 -1.06 0.17 -11.24
N ALA A 140 0.08 0.72 -10.84
CA ALA A 140 1.38 0.42 -11.43
C ALA A 140 1.85 -1.03 -11.20
N VAL A 141 1.50 -1.62 -10.06
CA VAL A 141 1.98 -2.95 -9.63
C VAL A 141 0.96 -4.04 -9.90
N LEU A 142 -0.31 -3.79 -9.57
CA LEU A 142 -1.40 -4.78 -9.58
C LEU A 142 -2.40 -4.56 -10.71
N GLY A 143 -2.32 -3.43 -11.41
CA GLY A 143 -3.14 -3.09 -12.56
C GLY A 143 -4.40 -2.28 -12.21
N ALA A 144 -4.99 -1.71 -13.26
CA ALA A 144 -6.11 -0.78 -13.18
C ALA A 144 -7.36 -1.37 -12.51
N GLU A 145 -7.62 -2.66 -12.65
CA GLU A 145 -8.79 -3.31 -12.05
C GLU A 145 -8.67 -3.41 -10.52
N ALA A 146 -7.47 -3.71 -10.01
CA ALA A 146 -7.20 -3.70 -8.57
C ALA A 146 -7.29 -2.27 -8.02
N ALA A 147 -6.81 -1.28 -8.78
CA ALA A 147 -6.90 0.13 -8.41
C ALA A 147 -8.34 0.65 -8.41
N LEU A 148 -9.17 0.21 -9.37
CA LEU A 148 -10.60 0.53 -9.44
C LEU A 148 -11.33 0.02 -8.20
N LEU A 149 -11.09 -1.23 -7.79
CA LEU A 149 -11.70 -1.79 -6.58
C LEU A 149 -11.30 -1.02 -5.32
N LEU A 150 -10.03 -0.67 -5.17
CA LEU A 150 -9.58 0.13 -4.02
C LEU A 150 -10.21 1.51 -4.02
N ARG A 151 -10.27 2.19 -5.17
CA ARG A 151 -10.92 3.51 -5.31
C ARG A 151 -12.40 3.43 -4.95
N ALA A 152 -13.10 2.40 -5.40
CA ALA A 152 -14.49 2.16 -5.06
C ALA A 152 -14.66 1.90 -3.55
N GLY A 153 -13.76 1.12 -2.93
CA GLY A 153 -13.74 0.87 -1.49
C GLY A 153 -13.55 2.16 -0.67
N TYR A 154 -12.65 3.04 -1.09
CA TYR A 154 -12.50 4.37 -0.48
C TYR A 154 -13.79 5.18 -0.62
N HIS A 155 -14.37 5.25 -1.82
CA HIS A 155 -15.63 5.96 -2.04
C HIS A 155 -16.77 5.43 -1.17
N ALA A 156 -16.94 4.11 -1.10
CA ALA A 156 -17.95 3.45 -0.26
C ALA A 156 -17.74 3.72 1.24
N SER A 157 -16.50 3.90 1.65
CA SER A 157 -16.11 4.28 3.03
C SER A 157 -16.24 5.79 3.30
N GLY A 158 -16.85 6.56 2.39
CA GLY A 158 -17.07 8.00 2.53
C GLY A 158 -15.83 8.86 2.26
N ILE A 159 -14.77 8.29 1.70
CA ILE A 159 -13.53 8.98 1.38
C ILE A 159 -13.62 9.54 -0.05
N ARG A 160 -13.55 10.87 -0.19
CA ARG A 160 -13.64 11.56 -1.48
C ARG A 160 -12.26 12.02 -1.98
N GLY A 161 -12.12 12.18 -3.29
CA GLY A 161 -10.89 12.68 -3.93
C GLY A 161 -9.72 11.69 -3.88
N ALA A 162 -10.03 10.39 -3.84
CA ALA A 162 -9.07 9.31 -4.08
C ALA A 162 -9.27 8.81 -5.51
#